data_AF-A0AA88WN82-F1
#
_entry.id   AF-A0AA88WN82-F1
#
_cell.length_a   1.000
_cell.length_b   1.000
_cell.length_c   1.000
_cell.angle_alpha   90.00
_cell.angle_beta   90.00
_cell.angle_gamma   90.00
#
_symmetry.space_group_name_H-M   'P 1'
#
loop_
_entity.id
_entity.type
_entity.pdbx_description
1 polymer ?
#
loop_
_entity_poly.entity_id
_entity_poly.type
_entity_poly.pdbx_seq_one_letter_code
_entity_poly.pdbx_strand_id
1 'polypeptide(L)'
;MKLIRSGKIDDAVCKLRDWYPQIFEEHTSATCFLLHCQKFIELVRVGKLEEAVVYGRTEFEKFYRLAEYDDLVKECAALLAYEQPQKSSVGYLLEDSQREIVADAINAIILSTNPNMKDAQDCLHSYLERLLRQLTACFLERRSLNGDQGEAFHLGRIFNSSKKG
;
A
#
# COMPACT_ATOMS: atom_id res chain seq x y z
N MET A 1 -6.76 -4.76 0.07
CA MET A 1 -6.03 -4.07 1.16
C MET A 1 -6.72 -3.93 2.50
N LYS A 2 -7.99 -4.33 2.64
CA LYS A 2 -8.65 -4.32 3.95
C LYS A 2 -7.88 -5.10 5.03
N LEU A 3 -7.19 -6.18 4.66
CA LEU A 3 -6.37 -6.98 5.59
C LEU A 3 -5.21 -6.18 6.19
N ILE A 4 -4.41 -5.50 5.35
CA ILE A 4 -3.31 -4.63 5.79
C ILE A 4 -3.83 -3.49 6.68
N ARG A 5 -4.88 -2.80 6.25
CA ARG A 5 -5.54 -1.72 7.03
C ARG A 5 -6.07 -2.21 8.38
N SER A 6 -6.44 -3.49 8.49
CA SER A 6 -6.86 -4.12 9.74
C SER A 6 -5.73 -4.74 10.57
N GLY A 7 -4.46 -4.59 10.17
CA GLY A 7 -3.30 -5.18 10.85
C GLY A 7 -3.13 -6.69 10.64
N LYS A 8 -3.93 -7.33 9.77
CA LYS A 8 -3.87 -8.77 9.47
C LYS A 8 -2.82 -9.05 8.40
N ILE A 9 -1.55 -8.86 8.74
CA ILE A 9 -0.45 -8.90 7.77
C ILE A 9 -0.20 -10.33 7.25
N ASP A 10 -0.23 -11.35 8.10
CA ASP A 10 0.00 -12.73 7.65
C ASP A 10 -1.07 -13.18 6.64
N ASP A 11 -2.34 -12.89 6.92
CA ASP A 11 -3.45 -13.15 6.00
C ASP A 11 -3.27 -12.41 4.66
N ALA A 12 -2.75 -11.18 4.71
CA ALA A 12 -2.47 -10.41 3.51
C ALA A 12 -1.33 -11.06 2.70
N VAL A 13 -0.24 -11.45 3.35
CA VAL A 13 0.90 -12.13 2.71
C VAL A 13 0.45 -13.44 2.06
N CYS A 14 -0.33 -14.27 2.75
CA CYS A 14 -0.86 -15.52 2.19
C CYS A 14 -1.66 -15.26 0.91
N LYS A 15 -2.62 -14.33 0.94
CA LYS A 15 -3.42 -14.00 -0.25
C LYS A 15 -2.60 -13.40 -1.38
N LEU A 16 -1.62 -12.56 -1.07
CA LEU A 16 -0.74 -11.98 -2.09
C LEU A 16 0.10 -13.07 -2.77
N ARG A 17 0.58 -14.06 -2.02
CA ARG A 17 1.31 -15.20 -2.59
C ARG A 17 0.44 -16.06 -3.49
N ASP A 18 -0.84 -16.24 -3.12
CA ASP A 18 -1.79 -17.02 -3.91
C ASP A 18 -2.21 -16.31 -5.20
N TRP A 19 -2.43 -14.99 -5.15
CA TRP A 19 -3.03 -14.24 -6.27
C TRP A 19 -2.00 -13.52 -7.14
N TYR A 20 -0.85 -13.15 -6.57
CA TYR A 20 0.20 -12.37 -7.22
C TYR A 20 1.59 -12.93 -6.85
N PRO A 21 1.86 -14.22 -7.12
CA PRO A 21 3.13 -14.86 -6.76
C PRO A 21 4.36 -14.11 -7.30
N GLN A 22 4.23 -13.45 -8.46
CA GLN A 22 5.29 -12.66 -9.08
C GLN A 22 5.82 -11.51 -8.20
N ILE A 23 5.01 -11.02 -7.26
CA ILE A 23 5.43 -9.97 -6.31
C ILE A 23 6.50 -10.48 -5.33
N PHE A 24 6.59 -11.79 -5.11
CA PHE A 24 7.51 -12.42 -4.16
C PHE A 24 8.65 -13.20 -4.83
N GLU A 25 8.82 -13.08 -6.16
CA GLU A 25 9.93 -13.72 -6.88
C GLU A 25 11.29 -13.28 -6.32
N GLU A 26 11.40 -11.99 -5.99
CA GLU A 26 12.54 -11.45 -5.28
C GLU A 26 12.21 -11.28 -3.79
N HIS A 27 12.76 -12.16 -2.95
CA HIS A 27 12.58 -12.13 -1.50
C HIS A 27 13.19 -10.88 -0.83
N THR A 28 14.00 -10.11 -1.56
CA THR A 28 14.60 -8.84 -1.15
C THR A 28 13.90 -7.61 -1.73
N SER A 29 12.75 -7.80 -2.40
CA SER A 29 11.99 -6.68 -2.97
C SER A 29 11.49 -5.70 -1.90
N ALA A 30 11.32 -4.44 -2.31
CA ALA A 30 10.74 -3.39 -1.46
C ALA A 30 9.36 -3.80 -0.89
N THR A 31 8.55 -4.52 -1.68
CA THR A 31 7.27 -5.09 -1.24
C THR A 31 7.44 -6.02 -0.03
N CYS A 32 8.38 -6.97 -0.16
CA CYS A 32 8.67 -7.95 0.88
C CYS A 32 9.13 -7.22 2.14
N PHE A 33 10.05 -6.27 1.99
CA PHE A 33 10.55 -5.45 3.08
C PHE A 33 9.43 -4.71 3.82
N LEU A 34 8.57 -3.98 3.10
CA LEU A 34 7.45 -3.22 3.70
C LEU A 34 6.49 -4.12 4.47
N LEU A 35 6.18 -5.32 3.96
CA LEU A 35 5.32 -6.27 4.65
C LEU A 35 5.98 -6.83 5.92
N HIS A 36 7.29 -7.11 5.88
CA HIS A 36 8.03 -7.54 7.07
C HIS A 36 8.10 -6.43 8.13
N CYS A 37 8.37 -5.18 7.74
CA CYS A 37 8.31 -4.02 8.63
C CYS A 37 6.93 -3.89 9.26
N GLN A 38 5.85 -3.94 8.46
CA GLN A 38 4.50 -3.82 9.00
C GLN A 38 4.18 -4.96 9.97
N LYS A 39 4.54 -6.20 9.66
CA LYS A 39 4.34 -7.34 10.56
C LYS A 39 5.08 -7.16 11.89
N PHE A 40 6.33 -6.70 11.84
CA PHE A 40 7.10 -6.39 13.04
C PHE A 40 6.40 -5.31 13.89
N ILE A 41 5.96 -4.22 13.26
CA ILE A 41 5.23 -3.13 13.91
C ILE A 41 3.95 -3.65 14.57
N GLU A 42 3.18 -4.53 13.90
CA GLU A 42 1.97 -5.13 14.48
C GLU A 42 2.28 -6.01 15.70
N LEU A 43 3.40 -6.75 15.71
CA LEU A 43 3.83 -7.53 16.88
C LEU A 43 4.15 -6.64 18.07
N VAL A 44 4.87 -5.52 17.83
CA VAL A 44 5.13 -4.52 18.87
C VAL A 44 3.84 -3.89 19.37
N ARG A 45 2.92 -3.53 18.45
CA ARG A 45 1.64 -2.89 18.77
C ARG A 45 0.80 -3.70 19.76
N VAL A 46 0.82 -5.04 19.66
CA VAL A 46 0.08 -5.94 20.56
C VAL A 46 0.90 -6.41 21.77
N GLY A 47 2.11 -5.86 21.98
CA GLY A 47 2.96 -6.18 23.12
C GLY A 47 3.69 -7.52 23.04
N LYS A 48 3.70 -8.18 21.87
CA LYS A 48 4.40 -9.45 21.63
C LYS A 48 5.88 -9.22 21.32
N LEU A 49 6.60 -8.62 22.26
CA LEU A 49 7.98 -8.14 22.04
C LEU A 49 8.98 -9.27 21.74
N GLU A 50 8.85 -10.40 22.42
CA GLU A 50 9.71 -11.58 22.18
C GLU A 50 9.54 -12.11 20.75
N GLU A 51 8.29 -12.26 20.30
CA GLU A 51 7.98 -12.66 18.93
C GLU A 51 8.50 -11.63 17.92
N ALA A 52 8.38 -10.32 18.22
CA ALA A 52 8.90 -9.26 17.37
C ALA A 52 10.43 -9.34 17.22
N VAL A 53 11.15 -9.59 18.31
CA VAL A 53 12.62 -9.75 18.29
C VAL A 53 13.04 -10.95 17.46
N VAL A 54 12.41 -12.11 17.67
CA VAL A 54 12.71 -13.33 16.90
C VAL A 54 12.42 -13.09 15.42
N TYR A 55 11.25 -12.55 15.11
CA TYR A 55 10.84 -12.25 13.74
C TYR A 55 11.78 -11.27 13.05
N GLY A 56 12.10 -10.15 13.70
CA GLY A 56 12.98 -9.12 13.14
C GLY A 56 14.39 -9.64 12.86
N ARG A 57 14.95 -10.49 13.73
CA ARG A 57 16.26 -11.12 13.49
C ARG A 57 16.26 -12.02 12.27
N THR A 58 15.21 -12.80 12.06
CA THR A 58 15.12 -13.72 10.92
C THR A 58 14.79 -13.01 9.61
N GLU A 59 13.83 -12.07 9.63
CA GLU A 59 13.32 -11.48 8.41
C GLU A 59 14.16 -10.28 7.94
N PHE A 60 14.69 -9.45 8.85
CA PHE A 60 15.51 -8.30 8.46
C PHE A 60 16.94 -8.68 8.05
N GLU A 61 17.44 -9.87 8.41
CA GLU A 61 18.76 -10.35 7.99
C GLU A 61 18.92 -10.36 6.46
N LYS A 62 17.84 -10.66 5.74
CA LYS A 62 17.78 -10.67 4.27
C LYS A 62 18.05 -9.30 3.65
N PHE A 63 17.77 -8.23 4.38
CA PHE A 63 17.86 -6.84 3.92
C PHE A 63 19.10 -6.12 4.44
N TYR A 64 19.85 -6.71 5.38
CA TYR A 64 21.00 -6.06 6.05
C TYR A 64 22.12 -5.61 5.10
N ARG A 65 22.20 -6.19 3.89
CA ARG A 65 23.19 -5.80 2.87
C ARG A 65 22.73 -4.66 1.95
N LEU A 66 21.51 -4.17 2.14
CA LEU A 66 20.86 -3.18 1.30
C LEU A 66 20.71 -1.88 2.09
N ALA A 67 21.66 -0.97 1.90
CA ALA A 67 21.76 0.29 2.64
C ALA A 67 20.49 1.17 2.55
N GLU A 68 19.68 0.98 1.50
CA GLU A 68 18.41 1.70 1.32
C GLU A 68 17.36 1.40 2.40
N TYR A 69 17.48 0.27 3.11
CA TYR A 69 16.52 -0.17 4.12
C TYR A 69 16.97 0.07 5.56
N ASP A 70 18.24 0.44 5.77
CA ASP A 70 18.87 0.55 7.08
C ASP A 70 18.13 1.46 8.05
N ASP A 71 17.68 2.61 7.58
CA ASP A 71 17.04 3.61 8.45
C ASP A 71 15.69 3.10 8.96
N LEU A 72 14.86 2.50 8.10
CA LEU A 72 13.57 1.95 8.53
C LEU A 72 13.75 0.72 9.43
N VAL A 73 14.78 -0.11 9.20
CA VAL A 73 15.12 -1.22 10.12
C VAL A 73 15.48 -0.69 11.50
N LYS A 74 16.29 0.37 11.57
CA LYS A 74 16.69 1.02 12.84
C LYS A 74 15.48 1.63 13.55
N GLU A 75 14.59 2.30 12.82
CA GLU A 75 13.37 2.87 13.40
C GLU A 75 12.42 1.78 13.93
N CYS A 76 12.23 0.69 13.18
CA CYS A 76 11.46 -0.46 13.66
C CYS A 76 12.08 -1.03 14.94
N ALA A 77 13.39 -1.29 14.95
CA ALA A 77 14.09 -1.81 16.12
C ALA A 77 14.02 -0.86 17.32
N ALA A 78 14.05 0.46 17.09
CA ALA A 78 13.97 1.47 18.15
C ALA A 78 12.64 1.40 18.92
N LEU A 79 11.55 0.93 18.30
CA LEU A 79 10.26 0.74 19.01
C LEU A 79 10.41 -0.19 20.23
N LEU A 80 11.34 -1.14 20.19
CA LEU A 80 11.59 -2.07 21.31
C LEU A 80 12.30 -1.40 22.50
N ALA A 81 12.93 -0.24 22.29
CA ALA A 81 13.72 0.43 23.32
C ALA A 81 12.87 1.32 24.25
N TYR A 82 11.60 1.56 23.90
CA TYR A 82 10.71 2.44 24.66
C TYR A 82 9.67 1.66 25.44
N GLU A 83 9.45 2.04 26.70
CA GLU A 83 8.36 1.50 27.53
C GLU A 83 6.98 1.86 26.97
N GLN A 84 6.86 3.05 26.36
CA GLN A 84 5.66 3.50 25.65
C GLN A 84 6.01 3.85 24.20
N PRO A 85 6.11 2.85 23.29
CA PRO A 85 6.56 3.04 21.90
C PRO A 85 5.78 4.11 21.13
N GLN A 86 4.48 4.25 21.41
CA GLN A 86 3.59 5.24 20.80
C GLN A 86 3.92 6.70 21.15
N LYS A 87 4.69 6.94 22.22
CA LYS A 87 5.15 8.29 22.62
C LYS A 87 6.60 8.57 22.21
N SER A 88 7.24 7.63 21.51
CA SER A 88 8.61 7.77 21.07
C SER A 88 8.73 8.62 19.80
N SER A 89 9.96 8.99 19.43
CA SER A 89 10.24 9.67 18.15
C SER A 89 9.87 8.84 16.92
N VAL A 90 9.78 7.52 17.07
CA VAL A 90 9.35 6.57 16.02
C VAL A 90 7.91 6.09 16.23
N GLY A 91 7.16 6.72 17.15
CA GLY A 91 5.79 6.35 17.49
C GLY A 91 4.81 6.48 16.32
N TYR A 92 5.14 7.31 15.32
CA TYR A 92 4.37 7.47 14.09
C TYR A 92 4.20 6.15 13.30
N LEU A 93 5.15 5.20 13.44
CA LEU A 93 5.05 3.86 12.84
C LEU A 93 3.87 3.06 13.42
N LEU A 94 3.43 3.38 14.64
CA LEU A 94 2.29 2.75 15.30
C LEU A 94 0.97 3.49 15.05
N GLU A 95 0.94 4.47 14.16
CA GLU A 95 -0.34 5.09 13.77
C GLU A 95 -1.10 4.24 12.76
N ASP A 96 -2.39 4.53 12.58
CA ASP A 96 -3.20 3.90 11.53
C ASP A 96 -2.78 4.37 10.13
N SER A 97 -2.24 5.58 10.04
CA SER A 97 -1.67 6.16 8.81
C SER A 97 -0.59 5.26 8.21
N GLN A 98 0.24 4.62 9.04
CA GLN A 98 1.27 3.68 8.57
C GLN A 98 0.66 2.48 7.83
N ARG A 99 -0.46 1.92 8.34
CA ARG A 99 -1.16 0.82 7.66
C ARG A 99 -1.75 1.25 6.32
N GLU A 100 -2.21 2.49 6.22
CA GLU A 100 -2.72 3.07 4.98
C GLU A 100 -1.59 3.24 3.95
N ILE A 101 -0.43 3.75 4.35
CA ILE A 101 0.75 3.88 3.49
C ILE A 101 1.17 2.53 2.91
N VAL A 102 1.29 1.50 3.76
CA VAL A 102 1.64 0.15 3.30
C VAL A 102 0.56 -0.42 2.39
N ALA A 103 -0.72 -0.25 2.73
CA ALA A 103 -1.83 -0.68 1.88
C ALA A 103 -1.78 -0.05 0.47
N ASP A 104 -1.48 1.25 0.40
CA ASP A 104 -1.42 1.99 -0.87
C ASP A 104 -0.18 1.60 -1.69
N ALA A 105 0.97 1.38 -1.04
CA ALA A 105 2.17 0.88 -1.71
C ALA A 105 1.93 -0.49 -2.35
N ILE A 106 1.38 -1.46 -1.60
CA ILE A 106 1.09 -2.78 -2.15
C ILE A 106 0.02 -2.68 -3.26
N ASN A 107 -0.92 -1.74 -3.16
CA ASN A 107 -1.95 -1.54 -4.20
C ASN A 107 -1.30 -1.11 -5.51
N ALA A 108 -0.37 -0.15 -5.42
CA ALA A 108 0.37 0.32 -6.58
C ALA A 108 1.19 -0.80 -7.22
N ILE A 109 1.85 -1.64 -6.41
CA ILE A 109 2.62 -2.80 -6.89
C ILE A 109 1.70 -3.82 -7.58
N ILE A 110 0.55 -4.14 -7.01
CA ILE A 110 -0.41 -5.05 -7.66
C ILE A 110 -0.83 -4.51 -9.02
N LEU A 111 -1.14 -3.21 -9.11
CA LEU A 111 -1.53 -2.57 -10.36
C LEU A 111 -0.41 -2.62 -11.41
N SER A 112 0.85 -2.50 -11.00
CA SER A 112 2.00 -2.58 -11.91
C SER A 112 2.31 -4.00 -12.39
N THR A 113 1.81 -5.04 -11.73
CA THR A 113 1.99 -6.43 -12.19
C THR A 113 1.16 -6.81 -13.43
N ASN A 114 0.31 -5.91 -13.93
CA ASN A 114 -0.55 -6.19 -15.08
C ASN A 114 0.27 -6.18 -16.38
N PRO A 115 0.38 -7.32 -17.10
CA PRO A 115 1.27 -7.47 -18.26
C PRO A 115 0.86 -6.60 -19.47
N ASN A 116 -0.34 -6.04 -19.47
CA ASN A 116 -0.80 -5.13 -20.51
C ASN A 116 -0.33 -3.67 -20.32
N MET A 117 0.46 -3.39 -19.28
CA MET A 117 0.85 -2.02 -18.91
C MET A 117 2.36 -1.86 -19.13
N LYS A 118 2.72 -1.04 -20.11
CA LYS A 118 4.10 -0.98 -20.63
C LYS A 118 4.93 0.13 -19.99
N ASP A 119 4.29 1.11 -19.35
CA ASP A 119 4.96 2.24 -18.68
C ASP A 119 4.43 2.50 -17.26
N ALA A 120 5.27 3.11 -16.40
CA ALA A 120 4.88 3.56 -15.06
C ALA A 120 3.76 4.64 -15.09
N GLN A 121 3.59 5.34 -16.21
CA GLN A 121 2.46 6.24 -16.44
C GLN A 121 1.16 5.46 -16.70
N ASP A 122 1.24 4.29 -17.33
CA ASP A 122 0.10 3.38 -17.54
C ASP A 122 -0.34 2.71 -16.23
N CYS A 123 0.53 2.63 -15.21
CA CYS A 123 0.16 2.18 -13.85
C CYS A 123 -1.03 2.94 -13.26
N LEU A 124 -1.26 4.18 -13.71
CA LEU A 124 -2.42 4.96 -13.30
C LEU A 124 -3.70 4.53 -14.02
N HIS A 125 -3.60 4.05 -15.27
CA HIS A 125 -4.70 3.78 -16.19
C HIS A 125 -5.26 2.37 -16.08
N SER A 126 -5.82 2.04 -14.90
CA SER A 126 -6.60 0.80 -14.71
C SER A 126 -7.71 0.64 -15.77
N TYR A 127 -8.18 -0.59 -16.01
CA TYR A 127 -9.37 -0.82 -16.86
C TYR A 127 -10.56 0.03 -16.42
N LEU A 128 -10.71 0.26 -15.12
CA LEU A 128 -11.70 1.16 -14.56
C LEU A 128 -11.48 2.61 -15.00
N GLU A 129 -10.24 3.13 -14.95
CA GLU A 129 -9.96 4.49 -15.44
C GLU A 129 -10.23 4.61 -16.93
N ARG A 130 -9.84 3.61 -17.74
CA ARG A 130 -10.13 3.58 -19.17
C ARG A 130 -11.63 3.62 -19.44
N LEU A 131 -12.41 2.81 -18.74
CA LEU A 131 -13.87 2.82 -18.81
C LEU A 131 -14.44 4.18 -18.38
N LEU A 132 -13.93 4.77 -17.30
CA LEU A 132 -14.37 6.09 -16.82
C LEU A 132 -14.04 7.20 -17.83
N ARG A 133 -12.88 7.13 -18.50
CA ARG A 133 -12.51 8.06 -19.58
C ARG A 133 -13.42 7.91 -20.80
N GLN A 134 -13.67 6.68 -21.24
CA GLN A 134 -14.58 6.40 -22.35
C GLN A 134 -16.01 6.86 -22.04
N LEU A 135 -16.48 6.59 -20.82
CA LEU A 135 -17.77 7.08 -20.33
C LEU A 135 -17.81 8.61 -20.36
N THR A 136 -16.78 9.27 -19.81
CA THR A 136 -16.68 10.73 -19.81
C THR A 136 -16.73 11.30 -21.24
N ALA A 137 -15.96 10.71 -22.16
CA ALA A 137 -15.91 11.14 -23.56
C ALA A 137 -17.27 10.97 -24.26
N CYS A 138 -17.92 9.81 -24.10
CA CYS A 138 -19.25 9.55 -24.67
C CYS A 138 -20.30 10.54 -24.14
N PHE A 139 -20.27 10.87 -22.85
CA PHE A 139 -21.17 11.86 -22.27
C PHE A 139 -20.94 13.26 -22.83
N LEU A 140 -19.67 13.66 -23.01
CA LEU A 140 -19.32 14.96 -23.59
C LEU A 140 -19.74 15.07 -25.06
N GLU A 141 -19.52 14.02 -25.86
CA GLU A 141 -19.92 13.99 -27.26
C GLU A 141 -21.45 14.04 -27.42
N ARG A 142 -22.18 13.27 -26.63
CA ARG A 142 -23.65 13.32 -26.60
C ARG A 142 -24.18 14.71 -26.20
N ARG A 143 -23.51 15.38 -25.26
CA ARG A 143 -23.86 16.75 -24.86
C ARG A 143 -23.60 17.75 -25.99
N SER A 144 -22.48 17.61 -26.70
CA SER A 144 -22.17 18.43 -27.88
C SER A 144 -23.23 18.27 -28.97
N LEU A 145 -23.66 17.04 -29.27
CA LEU A 145 -24.75 16.76 -30.22
C LEU A 145 -26.10 17.34 -29.79
N ASN A 146 -26.32 17.51 -28.49
CA ASN A 146 -27.54 18.09 -27.92
C ASN A 146 -27.42 19.62 -27.67
N GLY A 147 -26.51 20.31 -28.33
CA GLY A 147 -26.35 21.77 -28.18
C GLY A 147 -25.90 22.20 -26.79
N ASP A 148 -24.99 21.43 -26.19
CA ASP A 148 -24.47 21.62 -24.83
C ASP A 148 -25.53 21.54 -23.71
N GLN A 149 -26.67 20.92 -23.97
CA GLN A 149 -27.70 20.69 -22.96
C GLN A 149 -27.55 19.31 -22.28
N GLY A 150 -27.89 19.25 -20.99
CA GLY A 150 -27.84 18.04 -20.16
C GLY A 150 -26.69 18.00 -19.13
N GLU A 151 -26.76 17.06 -18.19
CA GLU A 151 -25.75 16.91 -17.14
C GLU A 151 -24.39 16.46 -17.70
N ALA A 152 -23.33 17.17 -17.30
CA ALA A 152 -21.96 16.81 -17.62
C ALA A 152 -21.42 15.81 -16.60
N PHE A 153 -20.81 14.72 -17.09
CA PHE A 153 -20.12 13.77 -16.24
C PHE A 153 -18.71 14.30 -15.92
N HIS A 154 -18.53 14.83 -14.72
CA HIS A 154 -17.25 15.34 -14.25
C HIS A 154 -16.62 14.37 -13.25
N LEU A 155 -15.68 13.56 -13.71
CA LEU A 155 -14.99 12.57 -12.88
C LEU A 155 -14.32 13.20 -11.65
N GLY A 156 -13.71 14.39 -11.79
CA GLY A 156 -13.11 15.12 -10.68
C GLY A 156 -14.11 15.60 -9.60
N ARG A 157 -15.38 15.82 -9.96
CA ARG A 157 -16.44 16.19 -9.01
C ARG A 157 -16.84 14.99 -8.15
N ILE A 158 -16.82 13.79 -8.72
CA ILE A 158 -17.15 12.52 -8.05
C ILE A 158 -16.03 12.10 -7.07
N PHE A 159 -14.76 12.28 -7.44
CA PHE A 159 -13.64 11.98 -6.54
C PHE A 159 -13.52 12.97 -5.36
N ASN A 160 -13.90 14.23 -5.57
CA ASN A 160 -13.86 15.26 -4.51
C ASN A 160 -15.09 15.22 -3.57
N SER A 161 -16.22 14.65 -3.98
CA SER A 161 -17.37 14.43 -3.09
C SER A 161 -17.11 13.37 -2.00
N SER A 162 -16.20 12.43 -2.24
CA SER A 162 -15.84 11.38 -1.26
C SER A 162 -14.84 11.82 -0.19
N LYS A 163 -14.29 13.04 -0.28
CA LYS A 163 -13.40 13.65 0.74
C LYS A 163 -14.12 14.58 1.72
N LYS A 164 -15.44 14.74 1.56
CA LYS A 164 -16.30 15.49 2.49
C LYS A 164 -17.33 14.53 3.08
N GLY A 165 -16.91 13.77 4.07
CA GLY A 165 -17.74 12.85 4.85
C GLY A 165 -17.01 12.46 6.12
#